data_AF-A0A540MZT8-F1
#
_entry.id   AF-A0A540MZT8-F1
#
_cell.length_a   1.000
_cell.length_b   1.000
_cell.length_c   1.000
_cell.angle_alpha   90.00
_cell.angle_beta   90.00
_cell.angle_gamma   90.00
#
_symmetry.space_group_name_H-M   'P 1'
#
loop_
_entity.id
_entity.type
_entity.pdbx_description
1 polymer ?
#
loop_
_entity_poly.entity_id
_entity_poly.type
_entity_poly.pdbx_seq_one_letter_code
_entity_poly.pdbx_strand_id
1 'polypeptide(L)' 'MQCRNFYGPGGPYAMFAGREVSRALALLSFKPQDINGNLEGLGPDELGILQDWEEKFIEKYDKVGRLVTELRMNSDE' A
#
# COMPACT_ATOMS: atom_id res chain seq x y z
N MET A 1 16.03 -5.73 11.07
CA MET A 1 16.47 -6.47 9.86
C MET A 1 15.42 -7.42 9.26
N GLN A 2 14.15 -7.44 9.74
CA GLN A 2 13.15 -8.39 9.22
C GLN A 2 12.45 -7.92 7.92
N CYS A 3 12.36 -6.61 7.69
CA CYS A 3 11.58 -6.02 6.59
C CYS A 3 12.12 -6.42 5.21
N ARG A 4 13.44 -6.58 5.09
CA ARG A 4 14.11 -7.00 3.86
C ARG A 4 13.79 -8.44 3.45
N ASN A 5 13.41 -9.32 4.38
CA ASN A 5 13.01 -10.68 4.05
C ASN A 5 11.58 -10.76 3.49
N PHE A 6 10.75 -9.77 3.80
CA PHE A 6 9.36 -9.69 3.32
C PHE A 6 9.26 -8.91 2.01
N TYR A 7 9.85 -7.71 1.97
CA TYR A 7 9.76 -6.77 0.85
C TYR A 7 11.01 -6.75 -0.05
N GLY A 8 12.07 -7.50 0.30
CA GLY A 8 13.26 -7.60 -0.54
C GLY A 8 13.13 -8.64 -1.66
N PRO A 9 14.10 -8.71 -2.58
CA PRO A 9 14.07 -9.63 -3.72
C PRO A 9 13.90 -11.09 -3.26
N GLY A 10 12.86 -11.77 -3.77
CA GLY A 10 12.53 -13.15 -3.39
C GLY A 10 11.64 -13.29 -2.14
N GLY A 11 11.27 -12.18 -1.49
CA GLY A 11 10.31 -12.17 -0.40
C GLY A 11 8.85 -12.27 -0.89
N PRO A 12 7.92 -12.77 -0.06
CA PRO A 12 6.51 -12.95 -0.42
C PRO A 12 5.80 -11.63 -0.76
N TYR A 13 6.31 -10.50 -0.25
CA TYR A 13 5.77 -9.15 -0.48
C TYR A 13 6.72 -8.28 -1.32
N ALA A 14 7.69 -8.89 -2.03
CA ALA A 14 8.63 -8.16 -2.88
C ALA A 14 7.93 -7.27 -3.92
N MET A 15 6.76 -7.72 -4.40
CA MET A 15 5.92 -6.98 -5.34
C MET A 15 5.29 -5.70 -4.78
N PHE A 16 5.22 -5.57 -3.46
CA PHE A 16 4.69 -4.40 -2.77
C PHE A 16 5.78 -3.34 -2.52
N ALA A 17 7.05 -3.69 -2.69
CA ALA A 17 8.15 -2.77 -2.45
C ALA A 17 8.12 -1.59 -3.43
N GLY A 18 8.05 -0.36 -2.90
CA GLY A 18 8.13 0.87 -3.67
C GLY A 18 6.91 1.16 -4.55
N ARG A 19 5.77 0.48 -4.31
CA ARG A 19 4.52 0.69 -5.04
C ARG A 19 3.39 1.03 -4.10
N GLU A 20 2.39 1.72 -4.63
CA GLU A 20 1.11 1.88 -3.97
C GLU A 20 0.39 0.52 -4.03
N VAL A 21 -0.01 -0.01 -2.87
CA VAL A 21 -0.66 -1.32 -2.70
C VAL A 21 -1.97 -1.24 -1.89
N SER A 22 -2.56 -0.07 -1.72
CA SER A 22 -3.74 0.10 -0.86
C SER A 22 -4.91 -0.76 -1.33
N ARG A 23 -5.15 -0.85 -2.65
CA ARG A 23 -6.19 -1.73 -3.20
C ARG A 23 -5.87 -3.21 -2.98
N ALA A 24 -4.61 -3.61 -3.19
CA ALA A 24 -4.15 -4.98 -2.96
C ALA A 24 -4.32 -5.40 -1.49
N LEU A 25 -4.04 -4.50 -0.54
CA LEU A 25 -4.23 -4.73 0.89
C LEU A 25 -5.72 -4.84 1.24
N ALA A 26 -6.55 -3.95 0.73
CA ALA A 26 -8.00 -3.95 0.94
C ALA A 26 -8.65 -5.25 0.45
N LEU A 27 -8.23 -5.74 -0.73
CA LEU A 27 -8.74 -6.95 -1.35
C LEU A 27 -8.02 -8.24 -0.91
N LEU A 28 -6.98 -8.13 -0.07
CA LEU A 28 -6.06 -9.22 0.27
C LEU A 28 -5.52 -9.96 -0.97
N SER A 29 -5.27 -9.20 -2.04
CA SER A 29 -4.90 -9.72 -3.35
C SER A 29 -3.41 -9.53 -3.62
N PHE A 30 -2.78 -10.58 -4.16
CA PHE A 30 -1.41 -10.56 -4.67
C PHE A 30 -1.38 -10.48 -6.19
N LYS A 31 -2.47 -10.05 -6.84
CA LYS A 31 -2.48 -9.95 -8.30
C LYS A 31 -1.83 -8.63 -8.71
N PRO A 32 -0.96 -8.62 -9.74
CA PRO A 32 -0.31 -7.41 -10.23
C PRO A 32 -1.29 -6.29 -10.61
N GLN A 33 -2.47 -6.66 -11.11
CA GLN A 33 -3.54 -5.72 -11.47
C GLN A 33 -4.14 -4.98 -10.27
N ASP A 34 -4.08 -5.55 -9.06
CA ASP A 34 -4.63 -4.98 -7.84
C ASP A 34 -3.58 -4.16 -7.06
N ILE A 35 -2.31 -4.18 -7.49
CA ILE A 35 -1.21 -3.38 -6.90
C ILE A 35 -1.29 -1.95 -7.43
N ASN A 36 -2.24 -1.20 -6.87
CA ASN A 36 -2.45 0.21 -7.15
C ASN A 36 -3.20 0.88 -6.00
N GLY A 37 -3.30 2.21 -6.08
CA GLY A 37 -4.00 3.05 -5.10
C GLY A 37 -5.44 3.38 -5.43
N ASN A 38 -6.03 2.62 -6.36
CA ASN A 38 -7.40 2.86 -6.73
C ASN A 38 -8.35 2.23 -5.71
N LEU A 39 -8.88 3.08 -4.82
CA LEU A 39 -9.91 2.71 -3.85
C LEU A 39 -11.34 2.77 -4.45
N GLU A 40 -11.48 3.14 -5.73
CA GLU A 40 -12.78 3.14 -6.40
C GLU A 40 -13.34 1.71 -6.51
N GLY A 41 -14.59 1.57 -6.09
CA GLY A 41 -15.32 0.30 -6.10
C GLY A 41 -15.06 -0.59 -4.89
N LEU A 42 -14.26 -0.15 -3.91
CA LEU A 42 -14.15 -0.83 -2.62
C LEU A 42 -15.37 -0.49 -1.75
N GLY A 43 -15.98 -1.52 -1.18
CA GLY A 43 -17.04 -1.42 -0.20
C GLY A 43 -16.52 -1.15 1.21
N PRO A 44 -17.44 -0.99 2.18
CA PRO A 44 -17.09 -0.69 3.57
C PRO A 44 -16.25 -1.79 4.23
N ASP A 45 -16.45 -3.05 3.86
CA ASP A 45 -15.71 -4.18 4.42
C ASP A 45 -14.23 -4.16 3.98
N GLU A 46 -13.97 -3.91 2.70
CA GLU A 46 -12.59 -3.85 2.18
C GLU A 46 -11.84 -2.60 2.67
N LEU A 47 -12.56 -1.49 2.87
CA LEU A 47 -12.00 -0.30 3.51
C LEU A 47 -11.65 -0.55 4.98
N GLY A 48 -12.45 -1.35 5.70
CA GLY A 48 -12.13 -1.78 7.06
C GLY A 48 -10.84 -2.61 7.10
N ILE A 49 -10.69 -3.57 6.19
CA ILE A 49 -9.45 -4.37 6.05
C ILE A 49 -8.25 -3.47 5.77
N LEU A 50 -8.41 -2.48 4.89
CA LEU A 50 -7.34 -1.52 4.57
C LEU A 50 -6.91 -0.72 5.80
N GLN A 51 -7.87 -0.28 6.60
CA GLN A 51 -7.60 0.49 7.82
C GLN A 51 -6.87 -0.37 8.87
N ASP A 52 -7.27 -1.62 9.07
CA ASP A 52 -6.55 -2.56 9.94
C ASP A 52 -5.09 -2.78 9.47
N TRP A 53 -4.87 -2.83 8.16
CA TRP A 53 -3.52 -2.89 7.60
C TRP A 53 -2.75 -1.62 7.87
N GLU A 54 -3.35 -0.44 7.65
CA GLU A 54 -2.71 0.85 7.93
C GLU A 54 -2.25 0.94 9.39
N GLU A 55 -3.08 0.54 10.36
CA GLU A 55 -2.71 0.52 11.78
C GLU A 55 -1.53 -0.43 12.04
N LYS A 56 -1.55 -1.64 11.49
CA LYS A 56 -0.42 -2.58 11.60
C LYS A 56 0.87 -2.03 10.99
N PHE A 57 0.77 -1.28 9.89
CA PHE A 57 1.92 -0.63 9.27
C PHE A 57 2.46 0.50 10.15
N ILE A 58 1.59 1.33 10.74
CA ILE A 58 1.96 2.42 11.64
C ILE A 58 2.60 1.89 12.93
N GLU A 59 2.08 0.80 13.48
CA GLU A 59 2.63 0.18 14.70
C GLU A 59 4.01 -0.46 14.44
N LYS A 60 4.20 -1.06 13.26
CA LYS A 60 5.40 -1.85 12.94
C LYS A 60 6.50 -1.05 12.24
N TYR A 61 6.17 0.04 11.56
CA TYR A 61 7.08 0.81 10.72
C TYR A 61 6.91 2.31 10.93
N ASP A 62 8.04 3.02 11.05
CA ASP A 62 8.01 4.48 11.12
C ASP A 62 7.50 5.06 9.80
N LYS A 63 6.59 6.04 9.92
CA LYS A 63 6.08 6.79 8.77
C LYS A 63 7.14 7.76 8.27
N VAL A 64 7.76 7.42 7.14
CA VAL A 64 8.85 8.21 6.53
C VAL A 64 8.37 9.30 5.56
N GLY A 65 7.08 9.36 5.24
CA GLY A 65 6.53 10.35 4.30
C GLY A 65 5.08 10.08 3.91
N ARG A 66 4.61 10.79 2.88
CA ARG A 66 3.30 10.59 2.25
C ARG A 66 3.49 10.42 0.75
N LEU A 67 2.82 9.43 0.16
CA LEU A 67 2.78 9.29 -1.29
C LEU A 67 1.90 10.40 -1.88
N VAL A 68 2.50 11.24 -2.73
CA VAL A 68 1.80 12.32 -3.43
C VAL A 68 1.39 11.78 -4.80
N THR A 69 0.09 11.79 -5.11
CA THR A 69 -0.38 11.50 -6.47
C THR A 69 0.05 12.62 -7.41
N GLU A 70 0.44 12.30 -8.65
CA GLU A 70 0.94 13.27 -9.64
C GLU A 70 -0.05 14.44 -9.88
N LEU A 71 -1.34 14.25 -9.61
CA LEU A 71 -2.34 15.32 -9.68
C LEU A 71 -2.05 16.51 -8.74
N ARG A 72 -1.24 16.32 -7.70
CA ARG A 72 -0.82 17.41 -6.80
C ARG A 72 0.49 18.10 -7.18
N MET A 73 1.18 17.65 -8.22
CA MET A 73 2.43 18.29 -8.69
C MET A 73 2.20 19.47 -9.66
N ASN A 74 0.95 19.76 -10.02
CA ASN A 74 0.60 20.80 -11.02
C ASN A 74 -0.11 22.03 -10.41
N SER A 75 0.07 22.34 -9.11
CA SER A 75 -0.61 23.48 -8.47
C SER A 75 0.30 24.44 -7.71
N ASP A 76 1.62 24.26 -7.85
CA ASP A 76 2.61 25.21 -7.35
C ASP A 76 3.37 25.79 -8.56
N GLU A 77 2.69 26.62 -9.35
CA GLU A 77 3.33 27.65 -10.21
C GLU A 77 2.98 29.03 -9.65
#